data_AF-A0A966MMQ4-F1
#
_entry.id   AF-A0A966MMQ4-F1
#
_cell.length_a   1.000
_cell.length_b   1.000
_cell.length_c   1.000
_cell.angle_alpha   90.00
_cell.angle_beta   90.00
_cell.angle_gamma   90.00
#
_symmetry.space_group_name_H-M   'P 1'
#
loop_
_entity.id
_entity.type
_entity.pdbx_description
1 polymer ?
#
loop_
_entity_poly.entity_id
_entity_poly.type
_entity_poly.pdbx_seq_one_letter_code
_entity_poly.pdbx_strand_id
1 'polypeptide(L)'
;AWHRFLAPFNIFFKRNVSSMPTLGALPEMLSHGKPIDFEDPKEDDVFGIGKSADISWKGLLDMASCTECGRCQSQCPAWHTEKPLSPKLLIMAMRDHALAKVPSDKAIVGEVITPDVLWSCTTCGACVNECPVDIEHIDHIVNMRRFQVLVESEFPTELGGTFRNLEKAGNPWGANRMDRNAWISECDFPIRVIDGALPDDVEYLFWVGCAGAYEERAKKTTKAVAELLYMAGVSFGVLGSRETCTGDPARRAGNEFLYQILSRENIETFNQVYSEYKSKKKVVVTCPHCFTTIGRDYRQQGFELEMVHHTQLLNTLVKEGKLKPVSKSEKKLTYHDPC
;
A
#
# COMPACT_ATOMS: atom_id res chain seq x y z
N ALA A 1 -35.88 0.55 -4.03
CA ALA A 1 -35.07 1.77 -3.81
C ALA A 1 -34.47 1.86 -2.39
N TRP A 2 -34.30 0.73 -1.70
CA TRP A 2 -33.82 0.68 -0.31
C TRP A 2 -32.33 1.09 -0.16
N HIS A 3 -31.50 0.84 -1.18
CA HIS A 3 -30.10 1.29 -1.23
C HIS A 3 -29.92 2.81 -1.01
N ARG A 4 -30.89 3.64 -1.46
CA ARG A 4 -30.85 5.10 -1.25
C ARG A 4 -31.08 5.49 0.21
N PHE A 5 -31.85 4.68 0.94
CA PHE A 5 -32.09 4.89 2.37
C PHE A 5 -30.84 4.56 3.20
N LEU A 6 -30.02 3.61 2.75
CA LEU A 6 -28.80 3.19 3.45
C LEU A 6 -27.59 4.10 3.21
N ALA A 7 -27.60 4.87 2.11
CA ALA A 7 -26.49 5.75 1.74
C ALA A 7 -26.01 6.71 2.86
N PRO A 8 -26.88 7.44 3.59
CA PRO A 8 -26.45 8.30 4.70
C PRO A 8 -25.77 7.51 5.82
N PHE A 9 -26.26 6.29 6.10
CA PHE A 9 -25.67 5.42 7.11
C PHE A 9 -24.30 4.91 6.68
N ASN A 10 -24.12 4.56 5.41
CA ASN A 10 -22.80 4.10 4.92
C ASN A 10 -21.75 5.20 5.05
N ILE A 11 -22.09 6.43 4.67
CA ILE A 11 -21.21 7.60 4.85
C ILE A 11 -20.93 7.86 6.33
N PHE A 12 -21.94 7.72 7.20
CA PHE A 12 -21.78 7.93 8.64
C PHE A 12 -20.83 6.90 9.28
N PHE A 13 -20.94 5.63 8.87
CA PHE A 13 -20.14 4.51 9.40
C PHE A 13 -18.88 4.23 8.60
N LYS A 14 -18.42 5.17 7.77
CA LYS A 14 -17.17 5.02 7.03
C LYS A 14 -15.98 4.87 7.97
N ARG A 15 -14.99 4.06 7.58
CA ARG A 15 -13.83 3.74 8.44
C ARG A 15 -13.04 4.98 8.86
N ASN A 16 -12.80 5.93 7.96
CA ASN A 16 -12.02 7.13 8.24
C ASN A 16 -12.94 8.36 8.32
N VAL A 17 -13.31 8.75 9.54
CA VAL A 17 -14.14 9.94 9.80
C VAL A 17 -13.36 11.20 9.46
N SER A 18 -13.43 11.63 8.20
CA SER A 18 -12.82 12.85 7.67
C SER A 18 -13.71 13.51 6.63
N SER A 19 -13.34 14.70 6.15
CA SER A 19 -14.03 15.34 5.01
C SER A 19 -13.73 14.68 3.67
N MET A 20 -12.83 13.70 3.62
CA MET A 20 -12.40 13.00 2.40
C MET A 20 -13.03 11.60 2.32
N PRO A 21 -13.07 10.98 1.11
CA PRO A 21 -13.42 9.56 0.94
C PRO A 21 -12.52 8.65 1.77
N THR A 22 -12.93 7.41 2.02
CA THR A 22 -12.28 6.44 2.94
C THR A 22 -10.97 5.82 2.42
N LEU A 23 -10.15 6.63 1.74
CA LEU A 23 -8.77 6.32 1.43
C LEU A 23 -7.89 6.42 2.68
N GLY A 24 -6.86 5.59 2.79
CA GLY A 24 -6.01 5.54 3.98
C GLY A 24 -5.14 4.29 4.03
N ALA A 25 -4.86 3.82 5.24
CA ALA A 25 -4.24 2.52 5.45
C ALA A 25 -5.16 1.40 4.94
N LEU A 26 -4.59 0.29 4.48
CA LEU A 26 -5.39 -0.93 4.28
C LEU A 26 -5.95 -1.38 5.63
N PRO A 27 -7.17 -1.93 5.71
CA PRO A 27 -7.74 -2.34 6.99
C PRO A 27 -6.88 -3.42 7.63
N GLU A 28 -6.84 -3.46 8.96
CA GLU A 28 -6.36 -4.65 9.67
C GLU A 28 -7.21 -5.86 9.27
N MET A 29 -6.62 -7.05 9.39
CA MET A 29 -7.39 -8.27 9.21
C MET A 29 -8.17 -8.55 10.49
N LEU A 30 -9.49 -8.55 10.38
CA LEU A 30 -10.38 -8.75 11.52
C LEU A 30 -10.98 -10.15 11.47
N SER A 31 -10.99 -10.81 12.63
CA SER A 31 -11.73 -12.03 12.90
C SER A 31 -12.72 -11.76 14.03
N HIS A 32 -14.00 -12.09 13.83
CA HIS A 32 -15.07 -11.82 14.81
C HIS A 32 -15.11 -10.38 15.33
N GLY A 33 -14.74 -9.41 14.47
CA GLY A 33 -14.71 -7.99 14.79
C GLY A 33 -13.48 -7.51 15.60
N LYS A 34 -12.47 -8.36 15.81
CA LYS A 34 -11.21 -8.02 16.49
C LYS A 34 -10.01 -8.25 15.55
N PRO A 35 -8.94 -7.45 15.65
CA PRO A 35 -7.70 -7.75 14.93
C PRO A 35 -7.19 -9.15 15.26
N ILE A 36 -6.76 -9.89 14.22
CA ILE A 36 -6.13 -11.20 14.39
C ILE A 36 -4.76 -11.02 15.04
N ASP A 37 -4.48 -11.87 16.03
CA ASP A 37 -3.13 -12.06 16.52
C ASP A 37 -2.40 -13.04 15.59
N PHE A 38 -1.38 -12.55 14.89
CA PHE A 38 -0.61 -13.36 13.95
C PHE A 38 0.49 -14.18 14.63
N GLU A 39 0.79 -13.94 15.91
CA GLU A 39 1.73 -14.75 16.68
C GLU A 39 1.07 -16.00 17.26
N ASP A 40 -0.19 -15.86 17.67
CA ASP A 40 -1.02 -16.94 18.22
C ASP A 40 -2.46 -16.86 17.64
N PRO A 41 -2.64 -17.18 16.34
CA PRO A 41 -3.96 -17.16 15.73
C PRO A 41 -4.83 -18.26 16.33
N LYS A 42 -6.09 -17.94 16.62
CA LYS A 42 -7.03 -18.91 17.18
C LYS A 42 -7.47 -19.91 16.12
N GLU A 43 -7.84 -21.11 16.55
CA GLU A 43 -8.36 -22.14 15.65
C GLU A 43 -9.64 -21.70 14.91
N ASP A 44 -10.44 -20.80 15.50
CA ASP A 44 -11.68 -20.27 14.93
C ASP A 44 -11.50 -18.93 14.19
N ASP A 45 -10.26 -18.48 13.96
CA ASP A 45 -10.01 -17.22 13.27
C ASP A 45 -10.31 -17.30 11.77
N VAL A 46 -10.96 -16.25 11.26
CA VAL A 46 -11.33 -16.12 9.84
C VAL A 46 -10.37 -15.21 9.10
N PHE A 47 -9.69 -15.75 8.11
CA PHE A 47 -8.66 -15.05 7.32
C PHE A 47 -9.26 -14.42 6.06
N GLY A 48 -10.02 -13.33 6.19
CA GLY A 48 -10.59 -12.61 5.05
C GLY A 48 -12.01 -13.04 4.68
N ILE A 49 -12.39 -12.92 3.40
CA ILE A 49 -13.76 -13.19 2.91
C ILE A 49 -13.72 -14.35 1.91
N GLY A 50 -14.21 -15.52 2.32
CA GLY A 50 -14.34 -16.71 1.46
C GLY A 50 -15.78 -17.00 1.04
N LYS A 51 -16.73 -16.83 1.96
CA LYS A 51 -18.17 -17.05 1.77
C LYS A 51 -19.01 -15.89 2.31
N SER A 52 -20.32 -15.93 2.04
CA SER A 52 -21.27 -14.90 2.48
C SER A 52 -21.24 -14.63 3.99
N ALA A 53 -21.03 -15.66 4.81
CA ALA A 53 -20.98 -15.57 6.27
C ALA A 53 -19.75 -14.80 6.80
N ASP A 54 -18.68 -14.69 6.01
CA ASP A 54 -17.44 -14.00 6.42
C ASP A 54 -17.52 -12.48 6.17
N ILE A 55 -18.57 -12.02 5.48
CA ILE A 55 -18.75 -10.61 5.16
C ILE A 55 -19.15 -9.87 6.44
N SER A 56 -18.33 -8.89 6.83
CA SER A 56 -18.62 -8.04 7.98
C SER A 56 -19.93 -7.25 7.81
N TRP A 57 -20.52 -6.83 8.92
CA TRP A 57 -21.72 -5.98 8.90
C TRP A 57 -21.51 -4.69 8.08
N LYS A 58 -20.31 -4.10 8.15
CA LYS A 58 -19.94 -2.91 7.39
C LYS A 58 -19.82 -3.23 5.90
N GLY A 59 -19.21 -4.36 5.56
CA GLY A 59 -19.17 -4.83 4.18
C GLY A 59 -20.56 -5.08 3.60
N LEU A 60 -21.48 -5.66 4.39
CA LEU A 60 -22.88 -5.80 3.99
C LEU A 60 -23.53 -4.43 3.73
N LEU A 61 -23.32 -3.44 4.61
CA LEU A 61 -23.84 -2.09 4.46
C LEU A 61 -23.30 -1.39 3.21
N ASP A 62 -22.01 -1.55 2.90
CA ASP A 62 -21.36 -1.03 1.70
C ASP A 62 -22.07 -1.56 0.44
N MET A 63 -22.15 -2.87 0.32
CA MET A 63 -22.75 -3.54 -0.83
C MET A 63 -24.23 -3.18 -0.99
N ALA A 64 -24.96 -3.14 0.13
CA ALA A 64 -26.35 -2.76 0.21
C ALA A 64 -26.63 -1.31 -0.20
N SER A 65 -25.68 -0.41 0.03
CA SER A 65 -25.80 1.03 -0.26
C SER A 65 -25.48 1.39 -1.71
N CYS A 66 -25.01 0.43 -2.52
CA CYS A 66 -24.66 0.66 -3.92
C CYS A 66 -25.84 1.27 -4.71
N THR A 67 -25.60 2.45 -5.27
CA THR A 67 -26.58 3.20 -6.07
C THR A 67 -26.54 2.85 -7.55
N GLU A 68 -25.66 1.94 -7.95
CA GLU A 68 -25.50 1.46 -9.34
C GLU A 68 -25.16 2.57 -10.36
N CYS A 69 -24.66 3.72 -9.90
CA CYS A 69 -24.38 4.89 -10.74
C CYS A 69 -23.21 4.72 -11.73
N GLY A 70 -22.30 3.77 -11.47
CA GLY A 70 -21.20 3.44 -12.39
C GLY A 70 -19.95 4.32 -12.30
N ARG A 71 -19.89 5.33 -11.43
CA ARG A 71 -18.70 6.20 -11.27
C ARG A 71 -17.42 5.41 -10.99
N CYS A 72 -17.49 4.44 -10.07
CA CYS A 72 -16.37 3.58 -9.73
C CYS A 72 -15.89 2.71 -10.92
N GLN A 73 -16.79 2.35 -11.84
CA GLN A 73 -16.44 1.64 -13.07
C GLN A 73 -15.80 2.59 -14.09
N SER A 74 -16.40 3.76 -14.30
CA SER A 74 -15.90 4.79 -15.23
C SER A 74 -14.56 5.41 -14.83
N GLN A 75 -14.04 5.12 -13.65
CA GLN A 75 -12.74 5.58 -13.17
C GLN A 75 -11.79 4.42 -12.85
N CYS A 76 -12.21 3.18 -13.10
CA CYS A 76 -11.37 2.02 -12.87
C CYS A 76 -10.37 1.83 -14.03
N PRO A 77 -9.06 1.86 -13.78
CA PRO A 77 -8.07 1.65 -14.84
C PRO A 77 -8.12 0.24 -15.43
N ALA A 78 -8.50 -0.77 -14.65
CA ALA A 78 -8.69 -2.12 -15.15
C ALA A 78 -9.84 -2.17 -16.17
N TRP A 79 -10.99 -1.58 -15.84
CA TRP A 79 -12.12 -1.49 -16.76
C TRP A 79 -11.77 -0.76 -18.07
N HIS A 80 -11.05 0.36 -17.97
CA HIS A 80 -10.62 1.15 -19.15
C HIS A 80 -9.58 0.46 -20.03
N THR A 81 -8.90 -0.56 -19.50
CA THR A 81 -7.93 -1.38 -20.24
C THR A 81 -8.53 -2.73 -20.63
N GLU A 82 -9.87 -2.83 -20.68
CA GLU A 82 -10.63 -4.00 -21.11
C GLU A 82 -10.39 -5.27 -20.26
N LYS A 83 -9.87 -5.09 -19.04
CA LYS A 83 -9.79 -6.17 -18.04
C LYS A 83 -11.19 -6.43 -17.46
N PRO A 84 -11.45 -7.64 -16.95
CA PRO A 84 -12.81 -8.04 -16.53
C PRO A 84 -13.32 -7.32 -15.28
N LEU A 85 -12.47 -6.60 -14.54
CA LEU A 85 -12.89 -5.89 -13.32
C LEU A 85 -13.72 -4.65 -13.62
N SER A 86 -15.00 -4.70 -13.25
CA SER A 86 -15.80 -3.53 -12.92
C SER A 86 -16.07 -3.50 -11.41
N PRO A 87 -15.62 -2.47 -10.66
CA PRO A 87 -15.94 -2.32 -9.25
C PRO A 87 -17.46 -2.25 -8.98
N LYS A 88 -18.24 -1.68 -9.91
CA LYS A 88 -19.70 -1.66 -9.81
C LYS A 88 -20.28 -3.08 -9.86
N LEU A 89 -19.91 -3.85 -10.89
CA LEU A 89 -20.46 -5.19 -11.09
C LEU A 89 -20.01 -6.15 -9.97
N LEU A 90 -18.77 -6.01 -9.50
CA LEU A 90 -18.26 -6.77 -8.34
C LEU A 90 -19.13 -6.52 -7.10
N ILE A 91 -19.37 -5.26 -6.73
CA ILE A 91 -20.16 -4.94 -5.53
C ILE A 91 -21.61 -5.40 -5.68
N MET A 92 -22.21 -5.27 -6.86
CA MET A 92 -23.56 -5.77 -7.13
C MET A 92 -23.63 -7.30 -7.04
N ALA A 93 -22.68 -8.02 -7.61
CA ALA A 93 -22.62 -9.48 -7.53
C ALA A 93 -22.47 -9.96 -6.09
N MET A 94 -21.58 -9.33 -5.31
CA MET A 94 -21.42 -9.67 -3.89
C MET A 94 -22.67 -9.32 -3.06
N ARG A 95 -23.33 -8.19 -3.34
CA ARG A 95 -24.62 -7.82 -2.71
C ARG A 95 -25.68 -8.89 -2.97
N ASP A 96 -25.87 -9.25 -4.23
CA ASP A 96 -26.95 -10.16 -4.64
C ASP A 96 -26.69 -11.57 -4.09
N HIS A 97 -25.43 -11.97 -4.00
CA HIS A 97 -25.02 -13.19 -3.32
C HIS A 97 -25.31 -13.15 -1.81
N ALA A 98 -24.90 -12.08 -1.12
CA ALA A 98 -25.07 -11.94 0.32
C ALA A 98 -26.54 -11.82 0.76
N LEU A 99 -27.41 -11.29 -0.10
CA LEU A 99 -28.84 -11.09 0.18
C LEU A 99 -29.74 -12.19 -0.42
N ALA A 100 -29.15 -13.25 -0.97
CA ALA A 100 -29.91 -14.39 -1.45
C ALA A 100 -30.69 -15.05 -0.29
N LYS A 101 -31.93 -15.48 -0.56
CA LYS A 101 -32.85 -16.03 0.46
C LYS A 101 -32.44 -17.40 1.04
N VAL A 102 -31.35 -17.98 0.56
CA VAL A 102 -30.84 -19.28 1.00
C VAL A 102 -29.41 -19.05 1.50
N PRO A 103 -29.06 -19.41 2.75
CA PRO A 103 -27.68 -19.41 3.21
C PRO A 103 -26.82 -20.18 2.20
N SER A 104 -25.85 -19.49 1.63
CA SER A 104 -25.01 -20.05 0.57
C SER A 104 -23.59 -20.20 1.10
N ASP A 105 -23.18 -21.44 1.31
CA ASP A 105 -21.79 -21.83 1.59
C ASP A 105 -20.90 -21.81 0.33
N LYS A 106 -21.43 -21.33 -0.80
CA LYS A 106 -20.64 -21.16 -2.03
C LYS A 106 -19.49 -20.18 -1.80
N ALA A 107 -18.33 -20.55 -2.34
CA ALA A 107 -17.18 -19.67 -2.41
C ALA A 107 -17.50 -18.40 -3.21
N ILE A 108 -17.08 -17.24 -2.73
CA ILE A 108 -17.31 -15.98 -3.46
C ILE A 108 -16.46 -15.94 -4.73
N VAL A 109 -15.19 -16.30 -4.62
CA VAL A 109 -14.28 -16.41 -5.76
C VAL A 109 -14.47 -17.79 -6.38
N GLY A 110 -14.65 -17.86 -7.71
CA GLY A 110 -14.95 -19.08 -8.46
C GLY A 110 -16.44 -19.22 -8.82
N GLU A 111 -17.36 -18.92 -7.89
CA GLU A 111 -18.82 -19.07 -8.13
C GLU A 111 -19.57 -17.74 -8.30
N VAL A 112 -19.17 -16.67 -7.60
CA VAL A 112 -19.84 -15.35 -7.67
C VAL A 112 -19.07 -14.40 -8.57
N ILE A 113 -17.74 -14.38 -8.43
CA ILE A 113 -16.82 -13.66 -9.30
C ILE A 113 -15.72 -14.61 -9.78
N THR A 114 -15.21 -14.40 -10.99
CA THR A 114 -14.06 -15.17 -11.48
C THR A 114 -12.76 -14.69 -10.81
N PRO A 115 -11.74 -15.55 -10.65
CA PRO A 115 -10.43 -15.14 -10.16
C PRO A 115 -9.84 -13.93 -10.91
N ASP A 116 -9.99 -13.85 -12.23
CA ASP A 116 -9.47 -12.74 -13.03
C ASP A 116 -10.07 -11.37 -12.67
N VAL A 117 -11.32 -11.33 -12.20
CA VAL A 117 -11.96 -10.11 -11.71
C VAL A 117 -11.26 -9.62 -10.44
N LEU A 118 -10.97 -10.54 -9.51
CA LEU A 118 -10.29 -10.23 -8.24
C LEU A 118 -8.86 -9.73 -8.48
N TRP A 119 -8.11 -10.44 -9.32
CA TRP A 119 -6.69 -10.20 -9.55
C TRP A 119 -6.41 -9.04 -10.51
N SER A 120 -7.41 -8.58 -11.27
CA SER A 120 -7.31 -7.37 -12.10
C SER A 120 -7.21 -6.06 -11.29
N CYS A 121 -7.58 -6.06 -10.00
CA CYS A 121 -7.54 -4.86 -9.17
C CYS A 121 -6.10 -4.42 -8.85
N THR A 122 -5.77 -3.16 -9.13
CA THR A 122 -4.46 -2.56 -8.81
C THR A 122 -4.41 -1.90 -7.44
N THR A 123 -5.49 -1.97 -6.66
CA THR A 123 -5.62 -1.33 -5.33
C THR A 123 -5.41 0.20 -5.31
N CYS A 124 -5.57 0.87 -6.46
CA CYS A 124 -5.38 2.31 -6.63
C CYS A 124 -6.39 3.22 -5.90
N GLY A 125 -7.50 2.68 -5.39
CA GLY A 125 -8.49 3.47 -4.66
C GLY A 125 -9.36 4.43 -5.48
N ALA A 126 -9.18 4.56 -6.80
CA ALA A 126 -10.01 5.44 -7.64
C ALA A 126 -11.52 5.16 -7.50
N CYS A 127 -11.91 3.88 -7.37
CA CYS A 127 -13.30 3.48 -7.15
C CYS A 127 -13.89 3.98 -5.82
N VAL A 128 -13.05 4.05 -4.77
CA VAL A 128 -13.44 4.56 -3.45
C VAL A 128 -13.56 6.08 -3.49
N ASN A 129 -12.57 6.75 -4.10
CA ASN A 129 -12.56 8.21 -4.25
C ASN A 129 -13.82 8.75 -4.94
N GLU A 130 -14.31 8.02 -5.92
CA GLU A 130 -15.40 8.44 -6.81
C GLU A 130 -16.78 7.97 -6.33
N CYS A 131 -16.83 7.20 -5.23
CA CYS A 131 -18.08 6.67 -4.72
C CYS A 131 -18.86 7.76 -3.95
N PRO A 132 -20.07 8.15 -4.40
CA PRO A 132 -20.84 9.20 -3.73
C PRO A 132 -21.42 8.76 -2.37
N VAL A 133 -21.36 7.47 -2.07
CA VAL A 133 -21.85 6.85 -0.83
C VAL A 133 -20.73 6.16 -0.06
N ASP A 134 -19.47 6.44 -0.42
CA ASP A 134 -18.24 6.01 0.26
C ASP A 134 -18.11 4.50 0.49
N ILE A 135 -18.41 3.70 -0.54
CA ILE A 135 -18.19 2.25 -0.51
C ILE A 135 -16.70 1.94 -0.50
N GLU A 136 -16.28 1.12 0.46
CA GLU A 136 -14.89 0.69 0.68
C GLU A 136 -14.51 -0.47 -0.26
N HIS A 137 -14.63 -0.26 -1.57
CA HIS A 137 -14.42 -1.28 -2.62
C HIS A 137 -13.12 -2.09 -2.47
N ILE A 138 -12.02 -1.41 -2.10
CA ILE A 138 -10.70 -2.06 -1.98
C ILE A 138 -10.65 -3.02 -0.79
N ASP A 139 -11.37 -2.72 0.29
CA ASP A 139 -11.39 -3.57 1.49
C ASP A 139 -12.00 -4.94 1.19
N HIS A 140 -13.09 -4.97 0.42
CA HIS A 140 -13.68 -6.23 -0.07
C HIS A 140 -12.69 -7.04 -0.90
N ILE A 141 -12.00 -6.39 -1.84
CA ILE A 141 -11.04 -7.05 -2.72
C ILE A 141 -9.85 -7.62 -1.92
N VAL A 142 -9.26 -6.82 -1.04
CA VAL A 142 -8.10 -7.27 -0.25
C VAL A 142 -8.49 -8.37 0.73
N ASN A 143 -9.69 -8.32 1.33
CA ASN A 143 -10.14 -9.41 2.19
C ASN A 143 -10.46 -10.71 1.42
N MET A 144 -10.98 -10.62 0.19
CA MET A 144 -11.09 -11.81 -0.67
C MET A 144 -9.71 -12.36 -1.06
N ARG A 145 -8.73 -11.48 -1.35
CA ARG A 145 -7.34 -11.88 -1.61
C ARG A 145 -6.69 -12.55 -0.40
N ARG A 146 -6.92 -12.03 0.81
CA ARG A 146 -6.43 -12.63 2.05
C ARG A 146 -6.92 -14.07 2.20
N PHE A 147 -8.22 -14.30 1.96
CA PHE A 147 -8.78 -15.64 2.00
C PHE A 147 -8.14 -16.56 0.95
N GLN A 148 -8.07 -16.09 -0.29
CA GLN A 148 -7.47 -16.85 -1.40
C GLN A 148 -6.01 -17.21 -1.13
N VAL A 149 -5.20 -16.28 -0.60
CA VAL A 149 -3.77 -16.51 -0.35
C VAL A 149 -3.52 -17.33 0.91
N LEU A 150 -4.21 -17.03 2.02
CA LEU A 150 -3.91 -17.60 3.33
C LEU A 150 -4.63 -18.92 3.60
N VAL A 151 -5.80 -19.14 2.98
CA VAL A 151 -6.63 -20.33 3.22
C VAL A 151 -6.58 -21.26 2.01
N GLU A 152 -6.91 -20.76 0.82
CA GLU A 152 -6.99 -21.60 -0.39
C GLU A 152 -5.63 -21.84 -1.05
N SER A 153 -4.60 -21.04 -0.70
CA SER A 153 -3.31 -21.01 -1.40
C SER A 153 -3.46 -20.81 -2.92
N GLU A 154 -4.50 -20.07 -3.33
CA GLU A 154 -4.86 -19.80 -4.72
C GLU A 154 -4.54 -18.33 -5.08
N PHE A 155 -3.63 -18.13 -6.03
CA PHE A 155 -3.21 -16.80 -6.50
C PHE A 155 -2.46 -16.91 -7.84
N PRO A 156 -2.35 -15.82 -8.61
CA PRO A 156 -1.54 -15.76 -9.83
C PRO A 156 -0.13 -16.32 -9.62
N THR A 157 0.31 -17.15 -10.56
CA THR A 157 1.60 -17.88 -10.47
C THR A 157 2.80 -16.96 -10.25
N GLU A 158 2.75 -15.75 -10.79
CA GLU A 158 3.76 -14.69 -10.69
C GLU A 158 3.95 -14.21 -9.24
N LEU A 159 2.89 -14.26 -8.42
CA LEU A 159 2.97 -13.89 -7.00
C LEU A 159 3.72 -14.95 -6.18
N GLY A 160 3.66 -16.23 -6.57
CA GLY A 160 4.40 -17.29 -5.87
C GLY A 160 5.92 -17.06 -5.87
N GLY A 161 6.48 -16.63 -7.00
CA GLY A 161 7.89 -16.21 -7.08
C GLY A 161 8.17 -14.98 -6.23
N THR A 162 7.29 -13.98 -6.30
CA THR A 162 7.40 -12.74 -5.54
C THR A 162 7.40 -12.97 -4.04
N PHE A 163 6.49 -13.81 -3.50
CA PHE A 163 6.42 -14.12 -2.07
C PHE A 163 7.69 -14.83 -1.58
N ARG A 164 8.17 -15.83 -2.31
CA ARG A 164 9.44 -16.52 -1.96
C ARG A 164 10.63 -15.57 -1.97
N ASN A 165 10.67 -14.65 -2.92
CA ASN A 165 11.76 -13.66 -3.02
C ASN A 165 11.71 -12.65 -1.87
N LEU A 166 10.51 -12.17 -1.53
CA LEU A 166 10.30 -11.29 -0.38
C LEU A 166 10.73 -11.96 0.93
N GLU A 167 10.32 -13.21 1.15
CA GLU A 167 10.67 -13.99 2.34
C GLU A 167 12.18 -14.23 2.46
N LYS A 168 12.83 -14.68 1.37
CA LYS A 168 14.25 -15.07 1.42
C LYS A 168 15.22 -13.91 1.28
N ALA A 169 14.91 -12.96 0.41
CA ALA A 169 15.84 -11.90 0.00
C ALA A 169 15.40 -10.51 0.47
N GLY A 170 14.18 -10.34 1.00
CA GLY A 170 13.66 -9.04 1.41
C GLY A 170 13.31 -8.11 0.24
N ASN A 171 13.23 -8.62 -0.99
CA ASN A 171 12.88 -7.83 -2.16
C ASN A 171 12.17 -8.70 -3.22
N PRO A 172 11.29 -8.13 -4.07
CA PRO A 172 10.46 -8.93 -4.98
C PRO A 172 11.26 -9.58 -6.13
N TRP A 173 12.48 -9.13 -6.41
CA TRP A 173 13.32 -9.66 -7.49
C TRP A 173 14.25 -10.80 -7.06
N GLY A 174 14.34 -11.11 -5.76
CA GLY A 174 15.28 -12.11 -5.25
C GLY A 174 16.73 -11.67 -5.37
N ALA A 175 16.99 -10.37 -5.54
CA ALA A 175 18.33 -9.81 -5.66
C ALA A 175 19.10 -9.93 -4.35
N ASN A 176 20.42 -10.05 -4.42
CA ASN A 176 21.26 -10.21 -3.23
C ASN A 176 21.24 -8.94 -2.36
N ARG A 177 21.11 -9.10 -1.03
CA ARG A 177 21.18 -7.98 -0.07
C ARG A 177 22.50 -7.21 -0.16
N MET A 178 23.59 -7.86 -0.55
CA MET A 178 24.91 -7.23 -0.70
C MET A 178 24.98 -6.25 -1.88
N ASP A 179 24.18 -6.47 -2.92
CA ASP A 179 24.19 -5.62 -4.13
C ASP A 179 23.39 -4.33 -3.94
N ARG A 180 22.72 -4.17 -2.78
CA ARG A 180 21.81 -3.06 -2.50
C ARG A 180 22.48 -1.68 -2.61
N ASN A 181 23.77 -1.60 -2.31
CA ASN A 181 24.53 -0.36 -2.35
C ASN A 181 25.15 -0.06 -3.73
N ALA A 182 24.96 -0.91 -4.74
CA ALA A 182 25.55 -0.72 -6.06
C ALA A 182 25.20 0.63 -6.70
N TRP A 183 24.01 1.18 -6.43
CA TRP A 183 23.61 2.49 -6.94
C TRP A 183 24.44 3.65 -6.34
N ILE A 184 24.99 3.48 -5.12
CA ILE A 184 25.82 4.49 -4.46
C ILE A 184 27.13 4.67 -5.21
N SER A 185 27.74 3.57 -5.67
CA SER A 185 28.98 3.62 -6.46
C SER A 185 28.82 4.26 -7.84
N GLU A 186 27.58 4.48 -8.28
CA GLU A 186 27.28 5.19 -9.53
C GLU A 186 27.03 6.70 -9.32
N CYS A 187 27.22 7.22 -8.10
CA CYS A 187 27.06 8.63 -7.77
C CYS A 187 28.44 9.31 -7.65
N ASP A 188 28.58 10.50 -8.24
CA ASP A 188 29.82 11.29 -8.20
C ASP A 188 29.95 12.18 -6.93
N PHE A 189 29.18 11.86 -5.89
CA PHE A 189 29.12 12.60 -4.62
C PHE A 189 28.94 11.62 -3.45
N PRO A 190 29.38 11.99 -2.23
CA PRO A 190 29.33 11.07 -1.10
C PRO A 190 27.89 10.83 -0.62
N ILE A 191 27.56 9.56 -0.38
CA ILE A 191 26.32 9.12 0.29
C ILE A 191 26.70 8.54 1.66
N ARG A 192 26.07 9.03 2.73
CA ARG A 192 26.28 8.52 4.08
C ARG A 192 25.41 7.29 4.33
N VAL A 193 26.05 6.13 4.51
CA VAL A 193 25.37 4.89 4.94
C VAL A 193 25.37 4.84 6.47
N ILE A 194 24.20 4.64 7.08
CA ILE A 194 23.99 4.67 8.54
C ILE A 194 24.02 3.25 9.11
N ASP A 195 25.08 2.97 9.85
CA ASP A 195 25.28 1.71 10.58
C ASP A 195 25.11 1.96 12.09
N GLY A 196 23.88 1.85 12.58
CA GLY A 196 23.49 2.17 13.96
C GLY A 196 22.43 3.26 14.07
N ALA A 197 22.53 4.09 15.11
CA ALA A 197 21.66 5.23 15.38
C ALA A 197 21.91 6.36 14.37
N LEU A 198 20.84 7.10 14.05
CA LEU A 198 20.86 8.25 13.16
C LEU A 198 21.57 9.40 13.87
N PRO A 199 22.68 9.91 13.31
CA PRO A 199 23.41 11.02 13.90
C PRO A 199 22.57 12.31 13.95
N ASP A 200 22.73 13.11 15.01
CA ASP A 200 21.97 14.37 15.23
C ASP A 200 22.15 15.39 14.08
N ASP A 201 23.23 15.30 13.30
CA ASP A 201 23.51 16.16 12.15
C ASP A 201 22.81 15.74 10.86
N VAL A 202 22.17 14.56 10.83
CA VAL A 202 21.38 14.07 9.70
C VAL A 202 19.94 14.55 9.83
N GLU A 203 19.45 15.31 8.85
CA GLU A 203 18.10 15.89 8.86
C GLU A 203 17.04 14.90 8.36
N TYR A 204 17.38 14.10 7.34
CA TYR A 204 16.47 13.11 6.75
C TYR A 204 17.11 11.74 6.67
N LEU A 205 16.36 10.71 7.06
CA LEU A 205 16.63 9.37 6.57
C LEU A 205 16.00 9.22 5.17
N PHE A 206 16.82 8.99 4.15
CA PHE A 206 16.34 8.67 2.82
C PHE A 206 16.13 7.16 2.70
N TRP A 207 14.87 6.75 2.78
CA TRP A 207 14.46 5.36 2.58
C TRP A 207 14.40 5.04 1.09
N VAL A 208 15.36 4.23 0.63
CA VAL A 208 15.54 3.89 -0.78
C VAL A 208 14.48 2.87 -1.23
N GLY A 209 14.08 1.98 -0.32
CA GLY A 209 13.10 0.93 -0.60
C GLY A 209 13.65 -0.15 -1.55
N CYS A 210 12.81 -1.12 -1.93
CA CYS A 210 13.26 -2.25 -2.74
C CYS A 210 13.55 -1.84 -4.20
N ALA A 211 12.60 -1.19 -4.87
CA ALA A 211 12.74 -0.80 -6.27
C ALA A 211 13.91 0.17 -6.48
N GLY A 212 14.01 1.19 -5.60
CA GLY A 212 15.05 2.22 -5.71
C GLY A 212 16.48 1.70 -5.60
N ALA A 213 16.67 0.49 -5.06
CA ALA A 213 17.98 -0.15 -4.92
C ALA A 213 18.27 -1.23 -5.96
N TYR A 214 17.24 -1.87 -6.55
CA TYR A 214 17.42 -3.05 -7.40
C TYR A 214 16.91 -2.89 -8.84
N GLU A 215 15.87 -2.10 -9.08
CA GLU A 215 15.27 -1.95 -10.41
C GLU A 215 15.89 -0.75 -11.14
N GLU A 216 16.41 -0.98 -12.35
CA GLU A 216 17.25 -0.02 -13.08
C GLU A 216 16.56 1.32 -13.36
N ARG A 217 15.25 1.33 -13.65
CA ARG A 217 14.51 2.59 -13.86
C ARG A 217 14.31 3.34 -12.55
N ALA A 218 13.99 2.65 -11.46
CA ALA A 218 13.83 3.23 -10.13
C ALA A 218 15.17 3.75 -9.56
N LYS A 219 16.29 3.05 -9.78
CA LYS A 219 17.64 3.52 -9.41
C LYS A 219 17.95 4.90 -9.99
N LYS A 220 17.57 5.18 -11.23
CA LYS A 220 17.74 6.52 -11.84
C LYS A 220 17.02 7.60 -11.05
N THR A 221 15.82 7.30 -10.53
CA THR A 221 15.06 8.24 -9.68
C THR A 221 15.73 8.41 -8.33
N THR A 222 16.19 7.32 -7.69
CA THR A 222 16.95 7.37 -6.43
C THR A 222 18.17 8.26 -6.55
N LYS A 223 19.01 8.05 -7.58
CA LYS A 223 20.23 8.83 -7.82
C LYS A 223 19.93 10.30 -8.06
N ALA A 224 18.95 10.62 -8.90
CA ALA A 224 18.56 12.00 -9.18
C ALA A 224 18.05 12.72 -7.92
N VAL A 225 17.27 12.05 -7.08
CA VAL A 225 16.81 12.65 -5.82
C VAL A 225 17.96 12.84 -4.84
N ALA A 226 18.85 11.85 -4.69
CA ALA A 226 20.04 11.97 -3.84
C ALA A 226 20.95 13.13 -4.29
N GLU A 227 21.15 13.30 -5.60
CA GLU A 227 21.94 14.38 -6.18
C GLU A 227 21.31 15.74 -5.87
N LEU A 228 20.00 15.88 -6.05
CA LEU A 228 19.28 17.12 -5.73
C LEU A 228 19.34 17.45 -4.23
N LEU A 229 19.24 16.45 -3.35
CA LEU A 229 19.40 16.67 -1.90
C LEU A 229 20.82 17.12 -1.56
N TYR A 230 21.84 16.50 -2.17
CA TYR A 230 23.24 16.87 -2.00
C TYR A 230 23.51 18.30 -2.48
N MET A 231 23.07 18.66 -3.70
CA MET A 231 23.20 20.01 -4.26
C MET A 231 22.50 21.08 -3.41
N ALA A 232 21.38 20.72 -2.78
CA ALA A 232 20.63 21.60 -1.89
C ALA A 232 21.29 21.80 -0.51
N GLY A 233 22.37 21.07 -0.21
CA GLY A 233 23.02 21.07 1.10
C GLY A 233 22.18 20.40 2.19
N VAL A 234 21.26 19.51 1.83
CA VAL A 234 20.45 18.75 2.79
C VAL A 234 21.29 17.63 3.36
N SER A 235 21.38 17.53 4.68
CA SER A 235 22.04 16.41 5.35
C SER A 235 21.11 15.20 5.38
N PHE A 236 21.46 14.13 4.66
CA PHE A 236 20.68 12.90 4.62
C PHE A 236 21.56 11.64 4.74
N GLY A 237 20.95 10.55 5.21
CA GLY A 237 21.58 9.23 5.27
C GLY A 237 20.69 8.14 4.69
N VAL A 238 21.26 6.99 4.34
CA VAL A 238 20.55 5.78 3.86
C VAL A 238 20.92 4.59 4.74
N LEU A 239 20.09 3.55 4.88
CA LEU A 239 20.46 2.38 5.72
C LEU A 239 21.18 1.26 4.96
N GLY A 240 21.29 1.37 3.63
CA GLY A 240 21.93 0.35 2.80
C GLY A 240 21.30 -1.03 3.04
N SER A 241 22.13 -2.05 3.31
CA SER A 241 21.74 -3.45 3.51
C SER A 241 20.79 -3.72 4.68
N ARG A 242 20.59 -2.75 5.60
CA ARG A 242 19.63 -2.84 6.70
C ARG A 242 18.18 -2.59 6.27
N GLU A 243 17.93 -2.03 5.09
CA GLU A 243 16.56 -1.87 4.58
C GLU A 243 16.10 -3.14 3.86
N THR A 244 14.86 -3.56 4.14
CA THR A 244 14.14 -4.57 3.37
C THR A 244 12.89 -3.95 2.71
N CYS A 245 12.18 -4.71 1.89
CA CYS A 245 10.90 -4.27 1.33
C CYS A 245 9.91 -3.91 2.45
N THR A 246 9.07 -2.90 2.24
CA THR A 246 8.07 -2.45 3.24
C THR A 246 6.94 -3.46 3.48
N GLY A 247 6.98 -4.62 2.83
CA GLY A 247 5.88 -5.58 2.81
C GLY A 247 4.66 -5.19 1.95
N ASP A 248 4.71 -4.05 1.24
CA ASP A 248 3.59 -3.57 0.42
C ASP A 248 3.04 -4.61 -0.58
N PRO A 249 3.87 -5.26 -1.42
CA PRO A 249 3.36 -6.23 -2.40
C PRO A 249 2.71 -7.45 -1.72
N ALA A 250 3.25 -7.89 -0.59
CA ALA A 250 2.67 -8.99 0.20
C ALA A 250 1.29 -8.58 0.73
N ARG A 251 1.20 -7.42 1.36
CA ARG A 251 -0.04 -6.90 1.95
C ARG A 251 -1.15 -6.70 0.92
N ARG A 252 -0.85 -6.09 -0.22
CA ARG A 252 -1.84 -5.78 -1.28
C ARG A 252 -2.28 -7.03 -2.05
N ALA A 253 -1.43 -8.04 -2.08
CA ALA A 253 -1.75 -9.34 -2.64
C ALA A 253 -2.52 -10.25 -1.66
N GLY A 254 -2.63 -9.89 -0.38
CA GLY A 254 -3.36 -10.66 0.63
C GLY A 254 -2.48 -11.57 1.50
N ASN A 255 -1.16 -11.57 1.32
CA ASN A 255 -0.24 -12.32 2.17
C ASN A 255 0.09 -11.52 3.45
N GLU A 256 -0.85 -11.53 4.40
CA GLU A 256 -0.74 -10.71 5.61
C GLU A 256 0.36 -11.20 6.55
N PHE A 257 0.60 -12.52 6.69
CA PHE A 257 1.71 -13.05 7.49
C PHE A 257 3.07 -12.54 7.00
N LEU A 258 3.34 -12.62 5.70
CA LEU A 258 4.59 -12.12 5.14
C LEU A 258 4.72 -10.60 5.30
N TYR A 259 3.61 -9.86 5.20
CA TYR A 259 3.62 -8.43 5.52
C TYR A 259 4.03 -8.18 6.98
N GLN A 260 3.45 -8.90 7.95
CA GLN A 260 3.76 -8.74 9.37
C GLN A 260 5.25 -8.99 9.67
N ILE A 261 5.84 -10.02 9.06
CA ILE A 261 7.28 -10.33 9.21
C ILE A 261 8.13 -9.15 8.70
N LEU A 262 7.88 -8.71 7.47
CA LEU A 262 8.65 -7.64 6.83
C LEU A 262 8.46 -6.28 7.53
N SER A 263 7.24 -5.96 7.97
CA SER A 263 6.97 -4.72 8.67
C SER A 263 7.63 -4.68 10.04
N ARG A 264 7.62 -5.78 10.79
CA ARG A 264 8.28 -5.88 12.10
C ARG A 264 9.81 -5.74 11.98
N GLU A 265 10.45 -6.43 11.04
CA GLU A 265 11.89 -6.28 10.75
C GLU A 265 12.26 -4.81 10.47
N ASN A 266 11.44 -4.11 9.68
CA ASN A 266 11.63 -2.70 9.38
C ASN A 266 11.39 -1.80 10.60
N ILE A 267 10.35 -2.06 11.41
CA ILE A 267 10.05 -1.29 12.62
C ILE A 267 11.17 -1.43 13.65
N GLU A 268 11.70 -2.64 13.85
CA GLU A 268 12.87 -2.88 14.70
C GLU A 268 14.08 -2.09 14.20
N THR A 269 14.34 -2.13 12.90
CA THR A 269 15.41 -1.35 12.27
C THR A 269 15.23 0.14 12.51
N PHE A 270 14.02 0.68 12.30
CA PHE A 270 13.75 2.10 12.58
C PHE A 270 13.89 2.45 14.06
N ASN A 271 13.48 1.56 14.97
CA ASN A 271 13.64 1.79 16.41
C ASN A 271 15.13 1.86 16.80
N GLN A 272 15.99 1.04 16.19
CA GLN A 272 17.44 1.13 16.37
C GLN A 272 18.01 2.42 15.75
N VAL A 273 17.56 2.80 14.56
CA VAL A 273 18.02 4.01 13.87
C VAL A 273 17.62 5.26 14.63
N TYR A 274 16.42 5.32 15.19
CA TYR A 274 15.93 6.50 15.89
C TYR A 274 16.04 6.41 17.43
N SER A 275 16.84 5.50 17.98
CA SER A 275 16.96 5.28 19.42
C SER A 275 17.51 6.49 20.18
N GLU A 276 18.46 7.20 19.58
CA GLU A 276 19.15 8.36 20.17
C GLU A 276 18.71 9.70 19.55
N TYR A 277 17.84 9.66 18.53
CA TYR A 277 17.49 10.83 17.74
C TYR A 277 16.51 11.73 18.49
N LYS A 278 16.94 12.96 18.81
CA LYS A 278 16.19 13.89 19.67
C LYS A 278 15.04 14.62 18.96
N SER A 279 15.09 14.67 17.63
CA SER A 279 14.12 15.37 16.79
C SER A 279 13.05 14.44 16.25
N LYS A 280 12.06 15.00 15.53
CA LYS A 280 11.04 14.18 14.84
C LYS A 280 11.69 13.25 13.83
N LYS A 281 11.25 11.99 13.81
CA LYS A 281 11.72 10.93 12.92
C LYS A 281 11.26 11.20 11.48
N LYS A 282 12.06 11.94 10.70
CA LYS A 282 11.73 12.32 9.32
C LYS A 282 12.32 11.34 8.31
N VAL A 283 11.44 10.73 7.52
CA VAL A 283 11.85 9.83 6.44
C VAL A 283 11.41 10.39 5.10
N VAL A 284 12.36 10.58 4.20
CA VAL A 284 12.06 10.91 2.79
C VAL A 284 12.01 9.64 1.95
N VAL A 285 11.03 9.57 1.05
CA VAL A 285 10.83 8.43 0.14
C VAL A 285 10.58 8.88 -1.30
N THR A 286 11.06 8.10 -2.27
CA THR A 286 10.71 8.28 -3.69
C THR A 286 9.48 7.49 -4.10
N CYS A 287 9.17 6.41 -3.38
CA CYS A 287 8.11 5.48 -3.73
C CYS A 287 6.81 5.80 -2.96
N PRO A 288 5.67 5.99 -3.66
CA PRO A 288 4.36 6.23 -3.04
C PRO A 288 3.86 5.01 -2.23
N HIS A 289 4.21 3.79 -2.65
CA HIS A 289 3.91 2.58 -1.89
C HIS A 289 4.66 2.56 -0.55
N CYS A 290 5.93 2.94 -0.53
CA CYS A 290 6.70 3.07 0.70
C CYS A 290 6.14 4.20 1.58
N PHE A 291 5.78 5.34 0.98
CA PHE A 291 5.14 6.46 1.68
C PHE A 291 3.86 6.01 2.40
N THR A 292 2.98 5.30 1.70
CA THR A 292 1.71 4.81 2.24
C THR A 292 1.92 3.70 3.27
N THR A 293 2.78 2.73 2.98
CA THR A 293 2.93 1.56 3.86
C THR A 293 3.61 1.94 5.17
N ILE A 294 4.72 2.67 5.12
CA ILE A 294 5.40 3.12 6.34
C ILE A 294 4.57 4.20 7.05
N GLY A 295 3.99 5.16 6.31
CA GLY A 295 3.30 6.31 6.91
C GLY A 295 1.88 6.05 7.40
N ARG A 296 1.24 4.96 6.95
CA ARG A 296 -0.17 4.66 7.28
C ARG A 296 -0.35 3.25 7.81
N ASP A 297 0.21 2.24 7.15
CA ASP A 297 -0.04 0.84 7.52
C ASP A 297 0.74 0.42 8.76
N TYR A 298 1.96 0.91 8.96
CA TYR A 298 2.76 0.60 10.15
C TYR A 298 2.17 1.20 11.44
N ARG A 299 1.29 2.21 11.33
CA ARG A 299 0.56 2.77 12.48
C ARG A 299 -0.28 1.72 13.20
N GLN A 300 -0.77 0.72 12.49
CA GLN A 300 -1.53 -0.40 13.06
C GLN A 300 -0.67 -1.28 13.98
N GLN A 301 0.65 -1.27 13.78
CA GLN A 301 1.63 -1.91 14.67
C GLN A 301 2.20 -0.90 15.68
N GLY A 302 1.50 0.21 15.93
CA GLY A 302 1.92 1.23 16.90
C GLY A 302 3.13 2.06 16.48
N PHE A 303 3.53 2.01 15.20
CA PHE A 303 4.73 2.69 14.72
C PHE A 303 4.40 3.85 13.78
N GLU A 304 4.90 5.05 14.11
CA GLU A 304 4.67 6.27 13.34
C GLU A 304 5.97 7.00 13.01
N LEU A 305 6.00 7.56 11.79
CA LEU A 305 7.08 8.38 11.27
C LEU A 305 6.52 9.60 10.56
N GLU A 306 7.29 10.68 10.54
CA GLU A 306 7.01 11.84 9.70
C GLU A 306 7.49 11.52 8.28
N MET A 307 6.58 11.03 7.44
CA MET A 307 6.88 10.70 6.05
C MET A 307 6.83 11.94 5.17
N VAL A 308 7.86 12.13 4.35
CA VAL A 308 7.96 13.21 3.35
C VAL A 308 8.15 12.59 1.98
N HIS A 309 7.26 12.87 1.04
CA HIS A 309 7.47 12.43 -0.34
C HIS A 309 8.52 13.33 -1.01
N HIS A 310 9.42 12.74 -1.80
CA HIS A 310 10.51 13.48 -2.45
C HIS A 310 10.01 14.70 -3.24
N THR A 311 8.86 14.61 -3.93
CA THR A 311 8.31 15.76 -4.67
C THR A 311 7.92 16.92 -3.76
N GLN A 312 7.44 16.64 -2.54
CA GLN A 312 7.10 17.66 -1.54
C GLN A 312 8.37 18.33 -1.04
N LEU A 313 9.40 17.54 -0.69
CA LEU A 313 10.68 18.05 -0.23
C LEU A 313 11.37 18.91 -1.31
N LEU A 314 11.46 18.40 -2.54
CA LEU A 314 12.06 19.13 -3.66
C LEU A 314 11.32 20.44 -3.95
N ASN A 315 9.99 20.45 -3.89
CA ASN A 315 9.21 21.68 -4.03
C ASN A 315 9.52 22.70 -2.91
N THR A 316 9.68 22.24 -1.67
CA THR A 316 10.10 23.10 -0.55
C THR A 316 11.50 23.67 -0.78
N LEU A 317 12.47 22.84 -1.18
CA LEU A 317 13.85 23.28 -1.45
C LEU A 317 13.94 24.30 -2.59
N VAL A 318 13.07 24.18 -3.60
CA VAL A 318 12.94 25.19 -4.67
C VAL A 318 12.38 26.50 -4.13
N LYS A 319 11.32 26.45 -3.30
CA LYS A 319 10.74 27.65 -2.68
C LYS A 319 11.70 28.37 -1.73
N GLU A 320 12.54 27.60 -1.03
CA GLU A 320 13.59 28.13 -0.15
C GLU A 320 14.81 28.66 -0.92
N GLY A 321 14.88 28.47 -2.24
CA GLY A 321 16.00 28.90 -3.07
C GLY A 321 17.27 28.06 -2.91
N LYS A 322 17.19 26.92 -2.18
CA LYS A 322 18.27 25.93 -2.06
C LYS A 322 18.46 25.14 -3.36
N LEU A 323 17.37 24.92 -4.11
CA LEU A 323 17.42 24.41 -5.48
C LEU A 323 16.96 25.50 -6.45
N LYS A 324 17.79 25.78 -7.46
CA LYS A 324 17.50 26.77 -8.50
C LYS A 324 17.34 26.08 -9.84
N PRO A 325 16.11 26.00 -10.40
CA PRO A 325 15.90 25.47 -11.75
C PRO A 325 16.69 26.30 -12.78
N VAL A 326 17.54 25.65 -13.57
CA VAL A 326 18.42 26.31 -14.55
C VAL A 326 17.74 26.63 -15.88
N SER A 327 16.82 25.78 -16.33
CA SER A 327 16.07 26.01 -17.58
C SER A 327 14.63 25.56 -17.42
N LYS A 328 13.69 26.39 -17.91
CA LYS A 328 12.30 26.00 -17.99
C LYS A 328 12.14 25.10 -19.22
N SER A 329 11.76 23.84 -18.99
CA SER A 329 11.41 22.95 -20.11
C SER A 329 10.11 23.44 -20.75
N GLU A 330 10.11 23.63 -22.07
CA GLU A 330 8.90 23.90 -22.87
C GLU A 330 8.19 22.60 -23.30
N LYS A 331 8.76 21.43 -22.98
CA LYS A 331 8.13 20.16 -23.33
C LYS A 331 6.81 20.01 -22.57
N LYS A 332 5.75 19.66 -23.30
CA LYS A 332 4.49 19.22 -22.69
C LYS A 332 4.76 17.92 -21.93
N LEU A 333 4.42 17.92 -20.65
CA LEU A 333 4.53 16.76 -19.77
C LEU A 333 3.14 16.34 -19.31
N THR A 334 2.88 15.04 -19.30
CA THR A 334 1.69 14.47 -18.64
C THR A 334 2.11 14.03 -17.24
N TYR A 335 1.50 14.62 -16.22
CA TYR A 335 1.68 14.19 -14.84
C TYR A 335 0.94 12.87 -14.63
N HIS A 336 1.65 11.87 -14.11
CA HIS A 336 1.06 10.63 -13.63
C HIS A 336 1.13 10.65 -12.11
N ASP A 337 -0.02 10.81 -11.47
CA ASP A 337 -0.13 10.68 -10.02
C ASP A 337 -0.22 9.19 -9.67
N PRO A 338 0.74 8.63 -8.93
CA PRO A 338 0.71 7.23 -8.55
C PRO A 338 -0.27 7.01 -7.40
N CYS A 339 -1.57 7.09 -7.74
CA CYS A 339 -2.75 6.70 -6.97
C CYS A 339 -2.58 6.78 -5.43
#